data_AF-A0A3M5U1N5-F1
#
_entry.id   AF-A0A3M5U1N5-F1
#
_cell.length_a   1.000
_cell.length_b   1.000
_cell.length_c   1.000
_cell.angle_alpha   90.00
_cell.angle_beta   90.00
_cell.angle_gamma   90.00
#
_symmetry.space_group_name_H-M   'P 1'
#
loop_
_entity.id
_entity.type
_entity.pdbx_description
1 polymer ?
#
loop_
_entity_poly.entity_id
_entity_poly.type
_entity_poly.pdbx_seq_one_letter_code
_entity_poly.pdbx_strand_id
1 'polypeptide(L)'
;MRMFNLLTLAAVLSTSMVFITPASAAVSSVSAASEQVCHFAPVADSAASLQHTQSVGVMYSENTVSNLQYLNNYHSVALSSGQNGALDSRIRNAFISSSDPKLATDWLVGSLKKEFASVTVYDSLDALVQARPDVVVMLDTYNRLVSKRNSQVEARFMARFYDTHLQYIGKAEGEVVREMTSVWVQGKAAPEIAAQIDQQRDLQVNALKQFDASLKALVMQADRAQVAAN
;
A
#
# COMPACT_ATOMS: atom_id res chain seq x y z
N MET A 1 39.95 16.54 -5.40
CA MET A 1 40.21 16.66 -3.95
C MET A 1 39.23 17.64 -3.35
N ARG A 2 38.25 17.15 -2.57
CA ARG A 2 37.45 17.94 -1.63
C ARG A 2 37.27 17.07 -0.38
N MET A 3 37.55 17.68 0.76
CA MET A 3 37.81 17.05 2.05
C MET A 3 36.51 16.83 2.85
N PHE A 4 36.54 15.73 3.59
CA PHE A 4 35.76 15.25 4.73
C PHE A 4 34.88 16.24 5.51
N ASN A 5 33.77 15.70 6.05
CA ASN A 5 33.54 15.61 7.50
C ASN A 5 32.43 14.60 7.83
N LEU A 6 32.81 13.50 8.48
CA LEU A 6 31.94 12.52 9.14
C LEU A 6 31.94 12.84 10.64
N LEU A 7 30.80 13.15 11.24
CA LEU A 7 30.66 13.17 12.70
C LEU A 7 30.21 11.78 13.19
N THR A 8 31.10 11.14 13.94
CA THR A 8 30.85 9.96 14.77
C THR A 8 30.78 10.42 16.22
N LEU A 9 29.71 10.07 16.94
CA LEU A 9 29.62 10.30 18.38
C LEU A 9 29.55 8.92 19.06
N ALA A 10 30.66 8.51 19.66
CA ALA A 10 30.77 7.35 20.53
C ALA A 10 30.51 7.79 21.98
N ALA A 11 29.51 7.20 22.63
CA ALA A 11 29.32 7.33 24.07
C ALA A 11 29.79 6.04 24.75
N VAL A 12 30.89 6.16 25.49
CA VAL A 12 31.44 5.15 26.39
C VAL A 12 30.91 5.46 27.79
N LEU A 13 30.26 4.50 28.45
CA LEU A 13 30.18 4.49 29.91
C LEU A 13 30.50 3.11 30.47
N SER A 14 31.35 3.19 31.48
CA SER A 14 32.12 2.19 32.19
C SER A 14 31.32 1.17 32.98
N THR A 15 31.89 -0.02 33.06
CA THR A 15 31.59 -1.15 33.94
C THR A 15 31.93 -0.90 35.41
N SER A 16 31.15 -1.47 36.33
CA SER A 16 31.57 -1.91 37.67
C SER A 16 30.56 -2.92 38.26
N MET A 17 30.86 -4.22 38.07
CA MET A 17 31.01 -5.30 39.08
C MET A 17 30.59 -4.99 40.56
N VAL A 18 30.01 -5.84 41.43
CA VAL A 18 29.70 -7.30 41.49
C VAL A 18 28.71 -7.60 42.69
N PHE A 19 28.13 -8.82 42.71
CA PHE A 19 27.96 -9.80 43.83
C PHE A 19 26.58 -10.04 44.52
N ILE A 20 26.13 -11.31 44.33
CA ILE A 20 25.54 -12.29 45.28
C ILE A 20 24.01 -12.28 45.56
N THR A 21 23.50 -13.51 45.64
CA THR A 21 22.14 -14.09 45.66
C THR A 21 21.48 -14.15 47.07
N PRO A 22 20.42 -14.96 47.32
CA PRO A 22 18.98 -14.63 47.26
C PRO A 22 18.28 -14.65 48.65
N ALA A 23 17.10 -14.03 48.81
CA ALA A 23 16.19 -14.36 49.91
C ALA A 23 14.75 -13.88 49.64
N SER A 24 13.81 -14.81 49.77
CA SER A 24 12.37 -14.56 49.83
C SER A 24 11.98 -13.76 51.07
N ALA A 25 11.10 -12.77 50.92
CA ALA A 25 10.21 -12.30 51.96
C ALA A 25 8.94 -11.71 51.33
N ALA A 26 7.79 -12.20 51.79
CA ALA A 26 6.45 -11.74 51.46
C ALA A 26 6.15 -10.36 52.10
N VAL A 27 4.95 -9.84 51.80
CA VAL A 27 4.26 -8.62 52.31
C VAL A 27 4.67 -7.32 51.58
N SER A 28 3.80 -6.43 51.11
CA SER A 28 2.37 -6.19 51.34
C SER A 28 1.74 -5.54 50.09
N SER A 29 0.45 -5.81 49.89
CA SER A 29 -0.44 -5.04 49.04
C SER A 29 -0.51 -3.57 49.51
N VAL A 30 0.03 -2.66 48.70
CA VAL A 30 -0.31 -1.23 48.78
C VAL A 30 -1.26 -0.94 47.63
N SER A 31 -2.54 -0.88 47.98
CA SER A 31 -3.52 -0.09 47.25
C SER A 31 -3.09 1.37 47.37
N ALA A 32 -2.59 1.94 46.27
CA ALA A 32 -2.41 3.38 46.12
C ALA A 32 -3.49 3.87 45.16
N ALA A 33 -4.31 4.76 45.71
CA ALA A 33 -5.43 5.40 45.06
C ALA A 33 -5.04 6.05 43.72
N SER A 34 -5.86 5.77 42.72
CA SER A 34 -6.23 6.64 41.59
C SER A 34 -5.35 7.86 41.34
N GLU A 35 -4.17 7.67 40.78
CA GLU A 35 -3.66 8.61 39.79
C GLU A 35 -4.42 8.32 38.50
N GLN A 36 -5.55 9.00 38.30
CA GLN A 36 -6.17 9.11 36.98
C GLN A 36 -5.26 9.97 36.12
N VAL A 37 -4.13 9.39 35.72
CA VAL A 37 -3.35 9.89 34.62
C VAL A 37 -4.24 9.75 33.40
N CYS A 38 -4.61 10.88 32.79
CA CYS A 38 -5.25 10.94 31.49
C CYS A 38 -4.26 10.47 30.41
N HIS A 39 -3.80 9.23 30.50
CA HIS A 39 -3.20 8.56 29.37
C HIS A 39 -4.35 8.25 28.42
N PHE A 40 -4.27 8.81 27.21
CA PHE A 40 -5.02 8.24 26.10
C PHE A 40 -4.73 6.74 26.09
N ALA A 41 -5.77 5.93 26.17
CA ALA A 41 -5.60 4.49 26.00
C ALA A 41 -4.84 4.29 24.67
N PRO A 42 -3.78 3.47 24.66
CA PRO A 42 -3.07 3.21 23.41
C PRO A 42 -4.09 2.73 22.38
N VAL A 43 -4.02 3.27 21.16
CA VAL A 43 -4.82 2.79 20.04
C VAL A 43 -4.43 1.34 19.83
N ALA A 44 -5.26 0.43 20.34
CA ALA A 44 -5.04 -0.99 20.20
C ALA A 44 -5.43 -1.41 18.78
N ASP A 45 -4.58 -2.23 18.17
CA ASP A 45 -4.95 -2.99 16.99
C ASP A 45 -6.21 -3.80 17.30
N SER A 46 -7.08 -3.92 16.30
CA SER A 46 -8.28 -4.72 16.43
C SER A 46 -7.91 -6.18 16.70
N ALA A 47 -8.63 -6.82 17.62
CA ALA A 47 -8.57 -8.26 17.79
C ALA A 47 -9.35 -9.02 16.70
N ALA A 48 -10.07 -8.31 15.82
CA ALA A 48 -10.82 -8.90 14.73
C ALA A 48 -9.89 -9.56 13.71
N SER A 49 -10.30 -10.73 13.22
CA SER A 49 -9.62 -11.45 12.15
C SER A 49 -10.39 -11.27 10.84
N LEU A 50 -9.66 -11.24 9.71
CA LEU A 50 -10.30 -11.21 8.39
C LEU A 50 -10.85 -12.60 8.04
N GLN A 51 -12.05 -12.65 7.48
CA GLN A 51 -12.76 -13.90 7.19
C GLN A 51 -13.46 -13.82 5.84
N HIS A 52 -13.49 -14.94 5.11
CA HIS A 52 -14.11 -15.01 3.79
C HIS A 52 -15.62 -14.69 3.77
N THR A 53 -16.30 -14.83 4.92
CA THR A 53 -17.75 -14.59 5.05
C THR A 53 -18.12 -13.13 5.25
N GLN A 54 -17.13 -12.25 5.46
CA GLN A 54 -17.37 -10.83 5.78
C GLN A 54 -17.83 -10.02 4.56
N SER A 55 -18.67 -9.02 4.84
CA SER A 55 -18.98 -7.94 3.93
C SER A 55 -17.94 -6.82 4.06
N VAL A 56 -17.45 -6.32 2.93
CA VAL A 56 -16.39 -5.31 2.87
C VAL A 56 -16.89 -4.03 2.22
N GLY A 57 -16.75 -2.92 2.93
CA GLY A 57 -16.92 -1.58 2.38
C GLY A 57 -15.58 -0.99 2.00
N VAL A 58 -15.45 -0.57 0.74
CA VAL A 58 -14.22 -0.03 0.18
C VAL A 58 -14.33 1.47 0.01
N MET A 59 -13.30 2.20 0.43
CA MET A 59 -13.11 3.62 0.14
C MET A 59 -11.77 3.86 -0.53
N TYR A 60 -11.75 4.82 -1.45
CA TYR A 60 -10.52 5.33 -2.03
C TYR A 60 -9.95 6.44 -1.15
N SER A 61 -8.65 6.35 -0.86
CA SER A 61 -7.92 7.44 -0.23
C SER A 61 -7.85 8.68 -1.14
N GLU A 62 -7.60 9.85 -0.56
CA GLU A 62 -7.35 11.08 -1.32
C GLU A 62 -6.18 10.94 -2.30
N ASN A 63 -5.16 10.16 -1.93
CA ASN A 63 -4.04 9.83 -2.81
C ASN A 63 -4.50 9.02 -4.03
N THR A 64 -5.36 8.02 -3.83
CA THR A 64 -5.97 7.25 -4.92
C THR A 64 -6.76 8.14 -5.86
N VAL A 65 -7.64 8.99 -5.32
CA VAL A 65 -8.46 9.92 -6.13
C VAL A 65 -7.55 10.87 -6.94
N SER A 66 -6.52 11.41 -6.31
CA SER A 66 -5.53 12.27 -6.96
C SER A 66 -4.73 11.54 -8.04
N ASN A 67 -4.32 10.30 -7.77
CA ASN A 67 -3.56 9.48 -8.72
C ASN A 67 -4.41 9.08 -9.93
N LEU A 68 -5.69 8.77 -9.74
CA LEU A 68 -6.65 8.55 -10.82
C LEU A 68 -6.77 9.79 -11.71
N GLN A 69 -6.85 10.99 -11.13
CA GLN A 69 -6.91 12.22 -11.92
C GLN A 69 -5.63 12.44 -12.73
N TYR A 70 -4.46 12.20 -12.14
CA TYR A 70 -3.17 12.22 -12.84
C TYR A 70 -3.14 11.22 -14.01
N LEU A 71 -3.52 9.97 -13.80
CA LEU A 71 -3.52 8.94 -14.83
C LEU A 71 -4.53 9.26 -15.95
N ASN A 72 -5.72 9.77 -15.62
CA ASN A 72 -6.71 10.20 -16.62
C ASN A 72 -6.16 11.32 -17.51
N ASN A 73 -5.46 12.30 -16.92
CA ASN A 73 -4.82 13.39 -17.68
C ASN A 73 -3.68 12.86 -18.57
N TYR A 74 -2.90 11.90 -18.08
CA TYR A 74 -1.85 11.27 -18.88
C TYR A 74 -2.44 10.44 -20.03
N HIS A 75 -3.49 9.66 -19.75
CA HIS A 75 -4.16 8.79 -20.69
C HIS A 75 -4.86 9.58 -21.81
N SER A 76 -5.47 10.72 -21.49
CA SER A 76 -6.08 11.58 -22.51
C SER A 76 -5.04 12.13 -23.50
N VAL A 77 -3.86 12.51 -23.02
CA VAL A 77 -2.74 12.92 -23.88
C VAL A 77 -2.26 11.75 -24.74
N ALA A 78 -2.19 10.53 -24.19
CA ALA A 78 -1.85 9.33 -24.96
C ALA A 78 -2.85 9.08 -26.10
N LEU A 79 -4.16 9.20 -25.83
CA LEU A 79 -5.22 9.07 -26.84
C LEU A 79 -5.13 10.16 -27.92
N SER A 80 -4.93 11.42 -27.53
CA SER A 80 -4.83 12.56 -28.45
C SER A 80 -3.55 12.56 -29.29
N SER A 81 -2.43 12.08 -28.74
CA SER A 81 -1.13 12.06 -29.44
C SER A 81 -1.14 11.22 -30.73
N GLY A 82 -2.08 10.29 -30.87
CA GLY A 82 -2.27 9.47 -32.06
C GLY A 82 -3.12 10.10 -33.17
N GLN A 83 -3.80 11.23 -32.91
CA GLN A 83 -4.75 11.81 -33.87
C GLN A 83 -4.07 12.56 -35.02
N ASN A 84 -2.81 12.98 -34.86
CA ASN A 84 -2.04 13.69 -35.88
C ASN A 84 -1.13 12.78 -36.72
N GLY A 85 -1.23 11.45 -36.58
CA GLY A 85 -0.44 10.48 -37.36
C GLY A 85 1.08 10.48 -37.10
N ALA A 86 1.58 11.34 -36.21
CA ALA A 86 3.01 11.54 -35.98
C ALA A 86 3.66 10.47 -35.08
N LEU A 87 2.87 9.62 -34.41
CA LEU A 87 3.35 8.60 -33.48
C LEU A 87 3.08 7.19 -34.03
N ASP A 88 4.10 6.33 -34.02
CA ASP A 88 3.96 4.92 -34.39
C ASP A 88 2.86 4.24 -33.55
N SER A 89 2.03 3.41 -34.20
CA SER A 89 0.87 2.78 -33.57
C SER A 89 1.24 1.88 -32.39
N ARG A 90 2.42 1.25 -32.40
CA ARG A 90 2.90 0.42 -31.29
C ARG A 90 3.22 1.25 -30.06
N ILE A 91 3.91 2.38 -30.27
CA ILE A 91 4.22 3.33 -29.20
C ILE A 91 2.92 3.87 -28.60
N ARG A 92 1.97 4.26 -29.46
CA ARG A 92 0.65 4.73 -29.02
C ARG A 92 -0.07 3.70 -28.17
N ASN A 93 -0.15 2.47 -28.66
CA ASN A 93 -0.85 1.39 -27.95
C ASN A 93 -0.18 1.06 -26.62
N ALA A 94 1.16 1.08 -26.54
CA ALA A 94 1.89 0.89 -25.30
C ALA A 94 1.63 2.04 -24.29
N PHE A 95 1.51 3.28 -24.76
CA PHE A 95 1.11 4.42 -23.90
C PHE A 95 -0.33 4.28 -23.38
N ILE A 96 -1.29 4.00 -24.26
CA ILE A 96 -2.71 3.77 -23.88
C ILE A 96 -2.78 2.61 -22.89
N SER A 97 -2.13 1.50 -23.26
CA SER A 97 -1.58 0.43 -22.45
C SER A 97 -1.33 0.85 -21.01
N SER A 98 -0.08 1.23 -20.77
CA SER A 98 0.55 1.59 -19.49
C SER A 98 -0.15 2.67 -18.67
N SER A 99 -0.98 3.52 -19.28
CA SER A 99 -1.67 4.63 -18.63
C SER A 99 -3.13 4.36 -18.26
N ASP A 100 -3.65 3.15 -18.48
CA ASP A 100 -5.00 2.77 -18.06
C ASP A 100 -5.28 3.19 -16.60
N PRO A 101 -6.16 4.19 -16.37
CA PRO A 101 -6.39 4.74 -15.05
C PRO A 101 -7.12 3.76 -14.13
N LYS A 102 -7.83 2.77 -14.68
CA LYS A 102 -8.64 1.82 -13.90
C LYS A 102 -7.93 0.52 -13.59
N LEU A 103 -6.78 0.24 -14.22
CA LEU A 103 -6.05 -1.01 -14.04
C LEU A 103 -5.89 -1.37 -12.56
N ALA A 104 -5.37 -0.44 -11.76
CA ALA A 104 -5.11 -0.69 -10.35
C ALA A 104 -6.41 -0.85 -9.55
N THR A 105 -7.37 0.06 -9.69
CA THR A 105 -8.61 0.00 -8.90
C THR A 105 -9.43 -1.26 -9.21
N ASP A 106 -9.55 -1.62 -10.48
CA ASP A 106 -10.31 -2.79 -10.91
C ASP A 106 -9.62 -4.08 -10.44
N TRP A 107 -8.28 -4.13 -10.48
CA TRP A 107 -7.52 -5.26 -9.95
C TRP A 107 -7.70 -5.38 -8.44
N LEU A 108 -7.49 -4.31 -7.68
CA LEU A 108 -7.57 -4.33 -6.21
C LEU A 108 -8.96 -4.72 -5.72
N VAL A 109 -10.02 -4.11 -6.29
CA VAL A 109 -11.41 -4.47 -5.96
C VAL A 109 -11.70 -5.91 -6.41
N GLY A 110 -11.19 -6.33 -7.56
CA GLY A 110 -11.31 -7.70 -8.05
C GLY A 110 -10.66 -8.72 -7.12
N SER A 111 -9.50 -8.41 -6.53
CA SER A 111 -8.82 -9.26 -5.57
C SER A 111 -9.55 -9.33 -4.23
N LEU A 112 -10.08 -8.21 -3.72
CA LEU A 112 -10.96 -8.22 -2.55
C LEU A 112 -12.18 -9.12 -2.79
N LYS A 113 -12.81 -9.04 -3.97
CA LYS A 113 -14.00 -9.85 -4.31
C LYS A 113 -13.72 -11.36 -4.36
N LYS A 114 -12.47 -11.78 -4.52
CA LYS A 114 -12.09 -13.21 -4.46
C LYS A 114 -11.99 -13.69 -3.01
N GLU A 115 -11.64 -12.80 -2.09
CA GLU A 115 -11.36 -13.14 -0.69
C GLU A 115 -12.56 -12.91 0.23
N PHE A 116 -13.56 -12.11 -0.14
CA PHE A 116 -14.68 -11.76 0.75
C PHE A 116 -16.05 -12.02 0.12
N ALA A 117 -17.06 -12.26 0.95
CA ALA A 117 -18.41 -12.63 0.52
C ALA A 117 -19.11 -11.53 -0.30
N SER A 118 -18.89 -10.27 0.07
CA SER A 118 -19.34 -9.13 -0.71
C SER A 118 -18.39 -7.95 -0.57
N VAL A 119 -18.24 -7.19 -1.66
CA VAL A 119 -17.38 -6.01 -1.71
C VAL A 119 -18.12 -4.89 -2.42
N THR A 120 -18.36 -3.80 -1.71
CA THR A 120 -19.03 -2.60 -2.23
C THR A 120 -18.12 -1.41 -2.09
N VAL A 121 -17.92 -0.67 -3.19
CA VAL A 121 -17.16 0.58 -3.21
C VAL A 121 -18.12 1.73 -2.91
N TYR A 122 -17.73 2.60 -1.98
CA TYR A 122 -18.51 3.76 -1.58
C TYR A 122 -17.79 5.05 -1.94
N ASP A 123 -18.55 6.01 -2.45
CA ASP A 123 -18.04 7.33 -2.85
C ASP A 123 -17.94 8.31 -1.66
N SER A 124 -18.53 7.98 -0.51
CA SER A 124 -18.50 8.80 0.69
C SER A 124 -18.44 7.97 1.97
N LEU A 125 -17.88 8.58 3.02
CA LEU A 125 -17.81 7.97 4.35
C LEU A 125 -19.23 7.76 4.92
N ASP A 126 -20.15 8.70 4.71
CA ASP A 126 -21.51 8.60 5.21
C ASP A 126 -22.25 7.39 4.66
N ALA A 127 -22.11 7.10 3.36
CA ALA A 127 -22.73 5.94 2.73
C ALA A 127 -22.12 4.63 3.26
N LEU A 128 -20.80 4.61 3.47
CA LEU A 128 -20.11 3.45 4.04
C LEU A 128 -20.55 3.19 5.48
N VAL A 129 -20.60 4.22 6.32
CA VAL A 129 -21.04 4.12 7.71
C VAL A 129 -22.50 3.68 7.80
N GLN A 130 -23.36 4.17 6.90
CA GLN A 130 -24.77 3.77 6.85
C GLN A 130 -24.93 2.30 6.46
N ALA A 131 -24.08 1.78 5.58
CA ALA A 131 -24.14 0.38 5.15
C ALA A 131 -23.66 -0.62 6.20
N ARG A 132 -22.84 -0.18 7.17
CA ARG A 132 -22.26 -0.99 8.24
C ARG A 132 -21.67 -2.33 7.76
N PRO A 133 -20.66 -2.30 6.87
CA PRO A 133 -19.95 -3.51 6.49
C PRO A 133 -19.23 -4.12 7.70
N ASP A 134 -18.93 -5.41 7.65
CA ASP A 134 -18.17 -6.09 8.71
C ASP A 134 -16.71 -5.59 8.76
N VAL A 135 -16.16 -5.21 7.62
CA VAL A 135 -14.79 -4.68 7.47
C VAL A 135 -14.78 -3.48 6.54
N VAL A 136 -14.02 -2.45 6.93
CA VAL A 136 -13.77 -1.26 6.13
C VAL A 136 -12.38 -1.34 5.53
N VAL A 137 -12.27 -1.08 4.22
CA VAL A 137 -11.00 -1.09 3.50
C VAL A 137 -10.72 0.27 2.90
N MET A 138 -9.59 0.85 3.27
CA MET A 138 -9.05 2.04 2.64
C MET A 138 -8.02 1.65 1.58
N LEU A 139 -8.33 1.88 0.31
CA LEU A 139 -7.44 1.64 -0.82
C LEU A 139 -6.60 2.87 -1.13
N ASP A 140 -5.29 2.68 -1.18
CA ASP A 140 -4.27 3.70 -1.42
C ASP A 140 -3.40 3.25 -2.59
N THR A 141 -3.51 3.98 -3.72
CA THR A 141 -2.81 3.67 -4.96
C THR A 141 -1.93 4.83 -5.38
N TYR A 142 -0.71 4.51 -5.79
CA TYR A 142 0.21 5.47 -6.35
C TYR A 142 0.94 4.87 -7.55
N ASN A 143 0.69 5.43 -8.72
CA ASN A 143 1.42 5.13 -9.94
C ASN A 143 2.14 6.37 -10.45
N ARG A 144 3.42 6.19 -10.77
CA ARG A 144 4.26 7.19 -11.42
C ARG A 144 4.87 6.59 -12.68
N LEU A 145 4.52 7.18 -13.82
CA LEU A 145 4.98 6.73 -15.14
C LEU A 145 6.27 7.47 -15.56
N VAL A 146 7.03 6.86 -16.47
CA VAL A 146 8.15 7.54 -17.13
C VAL A 146 7.61 8.74 -17.91
N SER A 147 8.35 9.84 -17.84
CA SER A 147 8.12 11.02 -18.65
C SER A 147 9.46 11.58 -19.14
N LYS A 148 9.41 12.65 -19.94
CA LYS A 148 10.63 13.36 -20.35
C LYS A 148 11.47 13.84 -19.15
N ARG A 149 10.84 14.10 -18.01
CA ARG A 149 11.48 14.65 -16.79
C ARG A 149 11.61 13.61 -15.67
N ASN A 150 11.24 12.36 -15.91
CA ASN A 150 11.19 11.33 -14.88
C ASN A 150 11.67 9.99 -15.43
N SER A 151 12.76 9.45 -14.87
CA SER A 151 13.30 8.11 -15.17
C SER A 151 12.73 7.03 -14.24
N GLN A 152 12.14 7.41 -13.12
CA GLN A 152 11.70 6.45 -12.11
C GLN A 152 10.27 5.99 -12.37
N VAL A 153 10.06 4.68 -12.43
CA VAL A 153 8.73 4.07 -12.37
C VAL A 153 8.45 3.62 -10.96
N GLU A 154 7.28 3.96 -10.46
CA GLU A 154 6.78 3.53 -9.16
C GLU A 154 5.35 3.05 -9.30
N ALA A 155 5.08 1.86 -8.77
CA ALA A 155 3.75 1.30 -8.62
C ALA A 155 3.62 0.80 -7.19
N ARG A 156 2.80 1.49 -6.39
CA ARG A 156 2.55 1.18 -4.99
C ARG A 156 1.06 1.05 -4.76
N PHE A 157 0.64 -0.08 -4.23
CA PHE A 157 -0.75 -0.42 -3.98
C PHE A 157 -0.89 -0.93 -2.56
N MET A 158 -1.82 -0.37 -1.81
CA MET A 158 -2.05 -0.73 -0.42
C MET A 158 -3.54 -0.75 -0.11
N ALA A 159 -3.95 -1.75 0.66
CA ALA A 159 -5.26 -1.83 1.29
C ALA A 159 -5.04 -1.89 2.81
N ARG A 160 -5.63 -0.94 3.55
CA ARG A 160 -5.68 -0.99 5.01
C ARG A 160 -7.05 -1.45 5.45
N PHE A 161 -7.10 -2.47 6.31
CA PHE A 161 -8.31 -3.10 6.80
C PHE A 161 -8.60 -2.58 8.21
N TYR A 162 -9.87 -2.28 8.46
CA TYR A 162 -10.37 -1.80 9.73
C TYR A 162 -11.65 -2.54 10.10
N ASP A 163 -11.90 -2.71 11.39
CA ASP A 163 -13.15 -3.28 11.88
C ASP A 163 -14.30 -2.26 11.89
N THR A 164 -15.45 -2.68 12.41
CA THR A 164 -16.66 -1.85 12.55
C THR A 164 -16.49 -0.64 13.47
N HIS A 165 -15.46 -0.62 14.32
CA HIS A 165 -15.10 0.49 15.19
C HIS A 165 -13.94 1.33 14.61
N LEU A 166 -13.59 1.09 13.34
CA LEU A 166 -12.48 1.72 12.64
C LEU A 166 -11.11 1.45 13.30
N GLN A 167 -10.99 0.36 14.07
CA GLN A 167 -9.71 -0.08 14.60
C GLN A 167 -8.95 -0.85 13.51
N TYR A 168 -7.65 -0.60 13.40
CA TYR A 168 -6.81 -1.22 12.38
C TYR A 168 -6.67 -2.73 12.60
N ILE A 169 -6.92 -3.52 11.56
CA ILE A 169 -6.77 -4.98 11.56
C ILE A 169 -5.42 -5.37 10.94
N GLY A 170 -5.08 -4.75 9.81
CA GLY A 170 -3.92 -5.14 9.02
C GLY A 170 -3.86 -4.44 7.68
N LYS A 171 -2.81 -4.74 6.90
CA LYS A 171 -2.64 -4.19 5.56
C LYS A 171 -2.18 -5.25 4.57
N ALA A 172 -2.63 -5.11 3.33
CA ALA A 172 -2.10 -5.82 2.17
C ALA A 172 -1.42 -4.81 1.26
N GLU A 173 -0.21 -5.09 0.79
CA GLU A 173 0.54 -4.15 -0.05
C GLU A 173 1.37 -4.85 -1.14
N GLY A 174 1.62 -4.10 -2.20
CA GLY A 174 2.54 -4.47 -3.26
C GLY A 174 3.22 -3.23 -3.80
N GLU A 175 4.54 -3.30 -3.96
CA GLU A 175 5.35 -2.15 -4.32
C GLU A 175 6.48 -2.55 -5.26
N VAL A 176 6.59 -1.81 -6.35
CA VAL A 176 7.73 -1.91 -7.26
C VAL A 176 8.20 -0.49 -7.60
N VAL A 177 9.44 -0.22 -7.26
CA VAL A 177 10.18 0.98 -7.66
C VAL A 177 11.32 0.56 -8.56
N ARG A 178 11.44 1.16 -9.74
CA ARG A 178 12.53 0.88 -10.67
C ARG A 178 12.94 2.12 -11.44
N GLU A 179 14.25 2.37 -11.47
CA GLU A 179 14.83 3.31 -12.42
C GLU A 179 14.81 2.72 -13.83
N MET A 180 14.30 3.50 -14.78
CA MET A 180 14.28 3.18 -16.19
C MET A 180 14.93 4.31 -16.96
N THR A 181 15.81 3.99 -17.90
CA THR A 181 16.38 4.98 -18.82
C THR A 181 15.24 5.78 -19.47
N SER A 182 15.35 7.09 -19.67
CA SER A 182 14.26 7.83 -20.29
C SER A 182 13.88 7.19 -21.64
N VAL A 183 12.59 6.98 -21.87
CA VAL A 183 12.05 6.36 -23.11
C VAL A 183 12.43 7.19 -24.36
N TRP A 184 12.83 8.45 -24.17
CA TRP A 184 13.10 9.43 -25.22
C TRP A 184 14.59 9.63 -25.57
N VAL A 185 15.46 8.64 -25.32
CA VAL A 185 16.85 8.71 -25.82
C VAL A 185 16.80 8.75 -27.35
N GLN A 186 17.38 9.79 -27.94
CA GLN A 186 17.45 9.98 -29.39
C GLN A 186 18.07 8.74 -30.05
N GLY A 187 17.44 8.23 -31.13
CA GLY A 187 17.97 7.13 -31.94
C GLY A 187 17.35 5.74 -31.70
N LYS A 188 16.38 5.58 -30.78
CA LYS A 188 15.68 4.30 -30.59
C LYS A 188 14.64 4.03 -31.68
N ALA A 189 14.51 2.77 -32.10
CA ALA A 189 13.47 2.36 -33.02
C ALA A 189 12.10 2.28 -32.32
N ALA A 190 11.01 2.50 -33.06
CA ALA A 190 9.67 2.47 -32.50
C ALA A 190 9.29 1.19 -31.72
N PRO A 191 9.70 -0.03 -32.13
CA PRO A 191 9.48 -1.25 -31.33
C PRO A 191 10.18 -1.21 -29.97
N GLU A 192 11.39 -0.68 -29.91
CA GLU A 192 12.17 -0.61 -28.67
C GLU A 192 11.55 0.37 -27.68
N ILE A 193 11.04 1.50 -28.20
CA ILE A 193 10.30 2.49 -27.42
C ILE A 193 9.03 1.86 -26.85
N ALA A 194 8.26 1.15 -27.68
CA ALA A 194 7.03 0.47 -27.23
C ALA A 194 7.32 -0.60 -26.16
N ALA A 195 8.30 -1.48 -26.40
CA ALA A 195 8.69 -2.52 -25.45
C ALA A 195 9.14 -1.93 -24.09
N GLN A 196 9.81 -0.78 -24.11
CA GLN A 196 10.21 -0.10 -22.90
C GLN A 196 9.01 0.50 -22.14
N ILE A 197 7.97 0.95 -22.84
CA ILE A 197 6.73 1.41 -22.21
C ILE A 197 5.97 0.21 -21.62
N ASP A 198 5.91 -0.91 -22.34
CA ASP A 198 5.28 -2.14 -21.86
C ASP A 198 5.98 -2.68 -20.60
N GLN A 199 7.31 -2.54 -20.51
CA GLN A 199 8.02 -2.86 -19.28
C GLN A 199 7.52 -2.06 -18.06
N GLN A 200 7.03 -0.83 -18.25
CA GLN A 200 6.40 -0.07 -17.14
C GLN A 200 5.09 -0.73 -16.69
N ARG A 201 4.30 -1.21 -17.64
CA ARG A 201 3.06 -1.95 -17.35
C ARG A 201 3.37 -3.25 -16.61
N ASP A 202 4.42 -3.97 -16.99
CA ASP A 202 4.83 -5.18 -16.29
C ASP A 202 5.19 -4.90 -14.82
N LEU A 203 5.83 -3.77 -14.53
CA LEU A 203 6.13 -3.36 -13.15
C LEU A 203 4.86 -3.11 -12.34
N GLN A 204 3.86 -2.44 -12.93
CA GLN A 204 2.54 -2.25 -12.30
C GLN A 204 1.88 -3.59 -12.00
N VAL A 205 1.83 -4.49 -12.98
CA VAL A 205 1.24 -5.83 -12.81
C VAL A 205 1.99 -6.65 -11.76
N ASN A 206 3.30 -6.52 -11.66
CA ASN A 206 4.08 -7.21 -10.64
C ASN A 206 3.78 -6.68 -9.22
N ALA A 207 3.63 -5.36 -9.04
CA ALA A 207 3.18 -4.78 -7.78
C ALA A 207 1.76 -5.26 -7.42
N LEU A 208 0.85 -5.34 -8.40
CA LEU A 208 -0.50 -5.90 -8.19
C LEU A 208 -0.48 -7.38 -7.77
N LYS A 209 0.40 -8.18 -8.36
CA LYS A 209 0.60 -9.59 -7.94
C LYS A 209 1.17 -9.71 -6.52
N GLN A 210 2.08 -8.80 -6.14
CA GLN A 210 2.59 -8.75 -4.76
C GLN A 210 1.45 -8.41 -3.78
N PHE A 211 0.60 -7.45 -4.15
CA PHE A 211 -0.59 -7.13 -3.38
C PHE A 211 -1.50 -8.36 -3.21
N ASP A 212 -1.79 -9.11 -4.28
CA ASP A 212 -2.61 -10.32 -4.18
C ASP A 212 -2.01 -11.36 -3.22
N ALA A 213 -0.69 -11.55 -3.28
CA ALA A 213 0.01 -12.46 -2.38
C ALA A 213 -0.05 -11.99 -0.92
N SER A 214 0.12 -10.67 -0.70
CA SER A 214 0.03 -10.05 0.62
C SER A 214 -1.39 -10.15 1.21
N LEU A 215 -2.42 -9.91 0.39
CA LEU A 215 -3.82 -10.02 0.77
C LEU A 215 -4.16 -11.46 1.19
N LYS A 216 -3.79 -12.43 0.35
CA LYS A 216 -4.02 -13.84 0.64
C LYS A 216 -3.32 -14.27 1.93
N ALA A 217 -2.08 -13.84 2.14
CA ALA A 217 -1.34 -14.14 3.37
C ALA A 217 -2.04 -13.56 4.61
N LEU A 218 -2.56 -12.33 4.51
CA LEU A 218 -3.28 -11.66 5.59
C LEU A 218 -4.57 -12.42 5.98
N VAL A 219 -5.37 -12.84 5.00
CA VAL A 219 -6.60 -13.62 5.23
C VAL A 219 -6.28 -15.01 5.79
N MET A 220 -5.28 -15.70 5.24
CA MET A 220 -4.87 -17.02 5.73
C MET A 220 -4.30 -16.99 7.16
N GLN A 221 -3.62 -15.92 7.55
CA GLN A 221 -3.12 -15.76 8.92
C GLN A 221 -4.27 -15.65 9.92
N ALA A 222 -5.33 -14.93 9.54
CA ALA A 222 -6.54 -14.82 10.33
C ALA A 222 -7.25 -16.17 10.51
N ASP A 223 -7.36 -16.98 9.46
CA ASP A 223 -7.94 -18.33 9.56
C ASP A 223 -7.17 -19.24 10.53
N ARG A 224 -5.84 -19.22 10.48
CA ARG A 224 -5.00 -20.03 11.38
C ARG A 224 -5.15 -19.61 12.84
N ALA A 225 -5.26 -18.32 13.11
CA ALA A 225 -5.47 -17.81 14.46
C ALA A 225 -6.84 -18.26 15.02
N GLN A 226 -7.88 -18.28 14.18
CA GLN A 226 -9.20 -18.74 14.59
C GLN A 226 -9.25 -20.25 14.85
N VAL A 227 -8.55 -21.07 14.05
CA VAL A 227 -8.48 -22.52 14.29
C VAL A 227 -7.70 -22.84 15.57
N ALA A 228 -6.65 -22.09 15.90
CA ALA A 228 -5.87 -22.32 17.12
C ALA A 228 -6.59 -21.90 18.41
N ALA A 229 -7.62 -21.07 18.31
CA ALA A 229 -8.41 -20.58 19.44
C ALA A 229 -9.63 -21.47 19.80
N ASN A 230 -9.97 -22.45 18.95
CA ASN A 230 -11.06 -23.41 19.14
C ASN A 230 -10.53 -24.78 19.60
#